data_AF-A0A959BRZ7-F1
#
_entry.id   AF-A0A959BRZ7-F1
#
_cell.length_a   1.000
_cell.length_b   1.000
_cell.length_c   1.000
_cell.angle_alpha   90.00
_cell.angle_beta   90.00
_cell.angle_gamma   90.00
#
_symmetry.space_group_name_H-M   'P 1'
#
loop_
_entity.id
_entity.type
_entity.pdbx_description
1 polymer ?
#
loop_
_entity_poly.entity_id
_entity_poly.type
_entity_poly.pdbx_seq_one_letter_code
_entity_poly.pdbx_strand_id
1 'polypeptide(L)'
;MLHRFFYAVCLSLLAISCGSLNKQAPAPPASSELKFTAEPAPEWTQLFYRKSGWFGADGIFSFSLDGTEQPRDDPQREVLLTFSDTFIGEVKDNKPTEGYKMVNNTVAYMKGQAPHPDSIHFFYKQDEDGRPQTFFVPENENARVGQYYWLGD
;
A
#
# COMPACT_ATOMS: atom_id res chain seq x y z
N MET A 1 -71.49 3.77 42.28
CA MET A 1 -71.20 3.82 43.73
C MET A 1 -69.74 3.43 43.90
N LEU A 2 -68.80 4.15 44.52
CA LEU A 2 -68.88 5.30 45.42
C LEU A 2 -67.43 5.90 45.52
N HIS A 3 -67.31 7.22 45.31
CA HIS A 3 -66.44 8.21 46.00
C HIS A 3 -64.97 7.86 46.33
N ARG A 4 -63.99 8.56 45.73
CA ARG A 4 -63.43 9.87 46.19
C ARG A 4 -62.84 9.82 47.59
N PHE A 5 -61.51 9.89 47.73
CA PHE A 5 -60.70 10.34 48.88
C PHE A 5 -59.25 10.00 48.50
N PHE A 6 -58.30 10.89 48.20
CA PHE A 6 -57.81 12.02 48.96
C PHE A 6 -57.01 12.93 48.00
N TYR A 7 -57.37 14.21 47.95
CA TYR A 7 -56.46 15.27 47.51
C TYR A 7 -55.63 15.72 48.71
N ALA A 8 -54.43 16.23 48.40
CA ALA A 8 -53.60 17.12 49.22
C ALA A 8 -52.71 16.49 50.30
N VAL A 9 -51.45 16.20 49.95
CA VAL A 9 -50.30 16.52 50.81
C VAL A 9 -49.12 16.98 49.94
N CYS A 10 -48.64 18.18 50.27
CA CYS A 10 -47.31 18.75 49.98
C CYS A 10 -46.92 19.06 48.54
N LEU A 11 -47.44 20.20 48.08
CA LEU A 11 -46.75 21.12 47.19
C LEU A 11 -45.67 21.89 48.00
N SER A 12 -44.50 21.30 48.27
CA SER A 12 -43.32 22.05 48.78
C SER A 12 -42.03 21.22 48.85
N LEU A 13 -41.45 20.88 47.70
CA LEU A 13 -40.00 20.70 47.57
C LEU A 13 -39.54 21.42 46.30
N LEU A 14 -39.50 22.75 46.41
CA LEU A 14 -38.78 23.61 45.49
C LEU A 14 -37.27 23.30 45.58
N ALA A 15 -36.69 23.06 44.41
CA ALA A 15 -35.46 23.70 43.96
C ALA A 15 -34.17 23.46 44.75
N ILE A 16 -33.75 22.21 44.96
CA ILE A 16 -32.33 21.88 45.14
C ILE A 16 -32.04 20.52 44.49
N SER A 17 -31.92 20.47 43.17
CA SER A 17 -31.19 19.38 42.51
C SER A 17 -30.21 19.99 41.54
N CYS A 18 -28.99 20.13 42.05
CA CYS A 18 -27.72 20.33 41.36
C CYS A 18 -27.80 21.04 40.00
N GLY A 19 -27.51 22.34 40.02
CA GLY A 19 -26.85 22.96 38.88
C GLY A 19 -25.66 22.08 38.51
N SER A 20 -25.78 21.41 37.37
CA SER A 20 -24.67 20.69 36.76
C SER A 20 -23.67 21.76 36.37
N LEU A 21 -22.67 21.99 37.22
CA LEU A 21 -21.43 22.63 36.81
C LEU A 21 -20.90 21.77 35.67
N ASN A 22 -21.23 22.16 34.45
CA ASN A 22 -20.66 21.62 33.24
C ASN A 22 -19.20 22.04 33.26
N LYS A 23 -18.37 21.30 34.02
CA LYS A 23 -16.92 21.34 33.86
C LYS A 23 -16.66 20.78 32.48
N GLN A 24 -16.68 21.68 31.51
CA GLN A 24 -16.22 21.39 30.17
C GLN A 24 -14.81 20.82 30.33
N ALA A 25 -14.65 19.55 29.99
CA ALA A 25 -13.35 18.91 29.98
C ALA A 25 -12.41 19.81 29.15
N PRO A 26 -11.15 20.02 29.58
CA PRO A 26 -10.21 20.80 28.79
C PRO A 26 -10.20 20.23 27.38
N ALA A 27 -10.33 21.12 26.39
CA ALA A 27 -10.26 20.73 24.99
C ALA A 27 -8.97 19.90 24.79
N PRO A 28 -9.03 18.79 24.03
CA PRO A 28 -7.82 18.05 23.70
C PRO A 28 -6.79 19.04 23.13
N PRO A 29 -5.50 18.89 23.47
CA PRO A 29 -4.47 19.79 22.96
C PRO A 29 -4.61 19.87 21.44
N ALA A 30 -4.66 21.09 20.91
CA ALA A 30 -4.70 21.33 19.48
C ALA A 30 -3.59 20.50 18.83
N SER A 31 -3.97 19.62 17.90
CA SER A 31 -3.03 18.77 17.19
C SER A 31 -1.92 19.65 16.63
N SER A 32 -0.67 19.41 17.01
CA SER A 32 0.47 20.10 16.41
C SER A 32 0.36 19.93 14.90
N GLU A 33 0.22 21.04 14.18
CA GLU A 33 0.10 21.03 12.73
C GLU A 33 1.38 20.39 12.14
N LEU A 34 1.26 19.21 11.52
CA LEU A 34 2.40 18.52 10.92
C LEU A 34 2.88 19.34 9.72
N LYS A 35 4.14 19.80 9.77
CA LYS A 35 4.80 20.47 8.65
C LYS A 35 5.66 19.46 7.90
N PHE A 36 5.38 19.25 6.63
CA PHE A 36 6.16 18.38 5.75
C PHE A 36 6.35 19.03 4.38
N THR A 37 7.38 18.59 3.67
CA THR A 37 7.66 18.93 2.28
C THR A 37 7.71 17.64 1.47
N ALA A 38 7.41 17.73 0.19
CA ALA A 38 7.56 16.63 -0.75
C ALA A 38 8.41 17.11 -1.92
N GLU A 39 9.34 16.27 -2.35
CA GLU A 39 10.20 16.52 -3.50
C GLU A 39 10.29 15.26 -4.36
N PRO A 40 10.56 15.39 -5.66
CA PRO A 40 10.84 14.24 -6.51
C PRO A 40 12.11 13.50 -6.03
N ALA A 41 12.10 12.18 -6.16
CA ALA A 41 13.25 11.32 -5.90
C ALA A 41 13.81 10.79 -7.25
N PRO A 42 14.62 11.60 -7.97
CA PRO A 42 15.08 11.27 -9.32
C PRO A 42 15.94 10.01 -9.38
N GLU A 43 16.67 9.69 -8.31
CA GLU A 43 17.48 8.49 -8.17
C GLU A 43 16.62 7.22 -8.25
N TRP A 44 15.45 7.20 -7.61
CA TRP A 44 14.48 6.12 -7.73
C TRP A 44 13.85 6.08 -9.12
N THR A 45 13.49 7.25 -9.67
CA THR A 45 12.98 7.36 -11.04
C THR A 45 13.95 6.71 -12.04
N GLN A 46 15.25 6.92 -11.85
CA GLN A 46 16.29 6.40 -12.73
C GLN A 46 16.45 4.87 -12.66
N LEU A 47 16.13 4.23 -11.52
CA LEU A 47 16.14 2.76 -11.39
C LEU A 47 15.08 2.10 -12.26
N PHE A 48 13.89 2.69 -12.31
CA PHE A 48 12.74 2.17 -13.06
C PHE A 48 12.71 2.68 -14.51
N TYR A 49 13.44 3.73 -14.84
CA TYR A 49 13.59 4.21 -16.21
C TYR A 49 14.52 3.29 -17.02
N ARG A 50 13.92 2.27 -17.65
CA ARG A 50 14.63 1.22 -18.39
C ARG A 50 14.17 1.19 -19.84
N LYS A 51 15.05 0.71 -20.72
CA LYS A 51 14.79 0.65 -22.18
C LYS A 51 14.89 -0.74 -22.80
N SER A 52 15.24 -1.75 -22.00
CA SER A 52 15.42 -3.14 -22.44
C SER A 52 15.02 -4.09 -21.32
N GLY A 53 14.41 -5.22 -21.67
CA GLY A 53 13.84 -6.16 -20.72
C GLY A 53 12.62 -5.57 -20.01
N TRP A 54 12.57 -5.65 -18.69
CA TRP A 54 11.54 -4.96 -17.88
C TRP A 54 11.66 -3.44 -18.09
N PHE A 55 10.58 -2.78 -18.52
CA PHE A 55 10.61 -1.32 -18.78
C PHE A 55 9.45 -0.51 -18.20
N GLY A 56 8.51 -1.15 -17.50
CA GLY A 56 7.47 -0.45 -16.76
C GLY A 56 6.42 -1.41 -16.23
N ALA A 57 5.78 -1.07 -15.12
CA ALA A 57 4.72 -1.87 -14.54
C ALA A 57 3.73 -1.01 -13.73
N ASP A 58 2.58 -1.59 -13.41
CA ASP A 58 1.70 -1.12 -12.34
C ASP A 58 1.85 -1.95 -11.06
N GLY A 59 1.23 -1.47 -9.98
CA GLY A 59 1.56 -1.91 -8.64
C GLY A 59 3.00 -1.55 -8.28
N ILE A 60 3.32 -1.41 -7.01
CA ILE A 60 4.68 -1.55 -6.51
C ILE A 60 4.56 -1.70 -5.01
N PHE A 61 4.81 -2.90 -4.53
CA PHE A 61 4.82 -3.19 -3.10
C PHE A 61 6.19 -3.72 -2.72
N SER A 62 6.71 -3.26 -1.58
CA SER A 62 8.04 -3.59 -1.08
C SER A 62 7.94 -4.36 0.21
N PHE A 63 8.59 -5.52 0.26
CA PHE A 63 8.63 -6.39 1.43
C PHE A 63 10.07 -6.57 1.86
N SER A 64 10.31 -6.41 3.15
CA SER A 64 11.61 -6.72 3.72
C SER A 64 11.68 -8.21 4.03
N LEU A 65 12.67 -8.91 3.48
CA LEU A 65 12.75 -10.37 3.63
C LEU A 65 13.12 -10.83 5.05
N ASP A 66 13.56 -9.90 5.91
CA ASP A 66 13.75 -10.11 7.34
C ASP A 66 12.46 -10.00 8.17
N GLY A 67 11.33 -9.65 7.53
CA GLY A 67 10.02 -9.48 8.16
C GLY A 67 9.89 -8.25 9.07
N THR A 68 10.86 -7.33 9.05
CA THR A 68 10.81 -6.09 9.83
C THR A 68 10.28 -4.96 8.94
N GLU A 69 9.42 -4.09 9.44
CA GLU A 69 8.94 -2.91 8.69
C GLU A 69 9.50 -1.59 9.23
N GLN A 70 10.46 -1.67 10.16
CA GLN A 70 11.07 -0.47 10.70
C GLN A 70 12.08 0.13 9.73
N PRO A 71 12.00 1.44 9.43
CA PRO A 71 13.02 2.13 8.66
C PRO A 71 14.39 1.97 9.33
N ARG A 72 15.36 1.42 8.60
CA ARG A 72 16.75 1.25 9.05
C ARG A 72 17.65 1.46 7.86
N ASP A 73 18.77 2.15 8.01
CA ASP A 73 19.77 2.18 6.95
C ASP A 73 20.66 0.93 7.05
N ASP A 74 20.22 -0.17 6.42
CA ASP A 74 20.93 -1.44 6.43
C ASP A 74 21.31 -1.84 4.98
N PRO A 75 22.60 -1.79 4.62
CA PRO A 75 23.08 -2.15 3.29
C PRO A 75 23.03 -3.66 3.01
N GLN A 76 22.80 -4.50 4.02
CA GLN A 76 22.63 -5.94 3.87
C GLN A 76 21.16 -6.36 3.80
N ARG A 77 20.22 -5.45 4.03
CA ARG A 77 18.80 -5.76 3.95
C ARG A 77 18.43 -6.27 2.56
N GLU A 78 17.62 -7.31 2.52
CA GLU A 78 17.12 -7.88 1.28
C GLU A 78 15.65 -7.50 1.14
N VAL A 79 15.30 -6.90 0.00
CA VAL A 79 13.96 -6.37 -0.28
C VAL A 79 13.42 -7.04 -1.53
N LEU A 80 12.19 -7.54 -1.44
CA LEU A 80 11.41 -7.99 -2.59
C LEU A 80 10.46 -6.88 -3.00
N LEU A 81 10.53 -6.49 -4.25
CA LEU A 81 9.54 -5.65 -4.91
C LEU A 81 8.62 -6.55 -5.73
N THR A 82 7.32 -6.34 -5.60
CA THR A 82 6.34 -7.00 -6.46
C THR A 82 5.70 -5.99 -7.38
N PHE A 83 5.48 -6.42 -8.63
CA PHE A 83 4.82 -5.64 -9.66
C PHE A 83 3.70 -6.47 -10.25
N SER A 84 2.71 -5.77 -10.77
CA SER A 84 1.54 -6.34 -11.40
C SER A 84 1.68 -6.27 -12.92
N ASP A 85 0.73 -5.72 -13.67
CA ASP A 85 0.80 -5.69 -15.13
C ASP A 85 2.09 -4.99 -15.56
N THR A 86 2.97 -5.74 -16.20
CA THR A 86 4.37 -5.37 -16.46
C THR A 86 4.68 -5.48 -17.94
N PHE A 87 5.26 -4.44 -18.51
CA PHE A 87 5.79 -4.41 -19.86
C PHE A 87 7.26 -4.87 -19.93
N ILE A 88 7.51 -5.76 -20.89
CA ILE A 88 8.82 -6.38 -21.14
C ILE A 88 9.13 -6.33 -22.64
N GLY A 89 10.31 -5.83 -23.00
CA GLY A 89 10.74 -5.64 -24.39
C GLY A 89 11.75 -4.52 -24.53
N GLU A 90 11.78 -3.87 -25.69
CA GLU A 90 12.68 -2.76 -25.98
C GLU A 90 11.92 -1.44 -26.14
N VAL A 91 12.57 -0.33 -25.79
CA VAL A 91 12.07 1.03 -25.96
C VAL A 91 13.06 1.83 -26.81
N LYS A 92 12.59 2.32 -27.95
CA LYS A 92 13.36 3.16 -28.87
C LYS A 92 12.58 4.43 -29.20
N ASP A 93 13.28 5.56 -29.26
CA ASP A 93 12.67 6.87 -29.57
C ASP A 93 11.45 7.19 -28.67
N ASN A 94 11.56 6.83 -27.38
CA ASN A 94 10.52 6.98 -26.35
C ASN A 94 9.22 6.20 -26.62
N LYS A 95 9.29 5.11 -27.38
CA LYS A 95 8.16 4.23 -27.67
C LYS A 95 8.57 2.76 -27.51
N PRO A 96 7.69 1.89 -26.98
CA PRO A 96 7.90 0.45 -27.06
C PRO A 96 8.08 0.02 -28.52
N THR A 97 9.06 -0.82 -28.79
CA THR A 97 9.23 -1.43 -30.11
C THR A 97 8.19 -2.54 -30.30
N GLU A 98 7.94 -2.94 -31.55
CA GLU A 98 7.12 -4.12 -31.81
C GLU A 98 7.69 -5.37 -31.09
N GLY A 99 6.79 -6.26 -30.68
CA GLY A 99 7.15 -7.51 -30.00
C GLY A 99 7.25 -7.44 -28.48
N TYR A 100 7.06 -6.26 -27.86
CA TYR A 100 6.94 -6.18 -26.40
C TYR A 100 5.76 -7.04 -25.88
N LYS A 101 5.87 -7.49 -24.64
CA LYS A 101 4.85 -8.28 -23.95
C LYS A 101 4.39 -7.58 -22.68
N MET A 102 3.13 -7.78 -22.34
CA MET A 102 2.60 -7.44 -21.02
C MET A 102 2.30 -8.75 -20.30
N VAL A 103 2.90 -8.94 -19.12
CA VAL A 103 2.64 -10.09 -18.23
C VAL A 103 1.99 -9.58 -16.95
N ASN A 104 1.26 -10.44 -16.22
CA ASN A 104 0.37 -9.96 -15.15
C ASN A 104 1.06 -9.68 -13.81
N ASN A 105 2.27 -10.18 -13.64
CA ASN A 105 3.10 -9.84 -12.49
C ASN A 105 4.55 -10.23 -12.74
N THR A 106 5.43 -9.45 -12.10
CA THR A 106 6.87 -9.66 -12.06
C THR A 106 7.39 -9.30 -10.67
N VAL A 107 8.67 -9.57 -10.41
CA VAL A 107 9.30 -9.19 -9.15
C VAL A 107 10.63 -8.51 -9.42
N ALA A 108 11.11 -7.72 -8.47
CA ALA A 108 12.51 -7.36 -8.40
C ALA A 108 13.06 -7.68 -7.02
N TYR A 109 14.31 -8.09 -6.99
CA TYR A 109 15.06 -8.28 -5.77
C TYR A 109 16.04 -7.13 -5.63
N MET A 110 16.12 -6.54 -4.43
CA MET A 110 17.02 -5.46 -4.13
C MET A 110 17.86 -5.76 -2.88
N LYS A 111 19.16 -5.51 -2.95
CA LYS A 111 20.07 -5.57 -1.80
C LYS A 111 20.43 -4.16 -1.30
N GLY A 112 20.20 -3.94 -0.02
CA GLY A 112 20.22 -2.63 0.62
C GLY A 112 18.90 -1.88 0.42
N GLN A 113 18.86 -0.61 0.85
CA GLN A 113 17.70 0.28 0.71
C GLN A 113 18.00 1.54 -0.10
N ALA A 114 19.25 1.74 -0.49
CA ALA A 114 19.67 2.85 -1.32
C ALA A 114 19.39 2.56 -2.81
N PRO A 115 18.99 3.57 -3.59
CA PRO A 115 18.61 3.40 -4.99
C PRO A 115 19.85 3.30 -5.92
N HIS A 116 20.61 2.22 -5.77
CA HIS A 116 21.75 1.93 -6.62
C HIS A 116 21.37 0.99 -7.77
N PRO A 117 21.73 1.31 -9.04
CA PRO A 117 21.38 0.47 -10.18
C PRO A 117 21.86 -0.98 -10.07
N ASP A 118 23.01 -1.19 -9.44
CA ASP A 118 23.61 -2.52 -9.24
C ASP A 118 22.98 -3.29 -8.06
N SER A 119 22.16 -2.61 -7.24
CA SER A 119 21.50 -3.22 -6.09
C SER A 119 20.17 -3.87 -6.44
N ILE A 120 19.59 -3.60 -7.62
CA ILE A 120 18.25 -4.08 -8.01
C ILE A 120 18.29 -4.93 -9.28
N HIS A 121 17.60 -6.07 -9.24
CA HIS A 121 17.48 -6.99 -10.35
C HIS A 121 16.01 -7.36 -10.58
N PHE A 122 15.55 -7.26 -11.83
CA PHE A 122 14.17 -7.53 -12.23
C PHE A 122 14.04 -8.94 -12.80
N PHE A 123 13.01 -9.67 -12.38
CA PHE A 123 12.78 -11.05 -12.74
C PHE A 123 11.36 -11.27 -13.27
N TYR A 124 11.28 -12.04 -14.33
CA TYR A 124 10.07 -12.57 -14.94
C TYR A 124 10.38 -13.98 -15.44
N LYS A 125 9.36 -14.84 -15.56
CA LYS A 125 9.57 -16.18 -16.14
C LYS A 125 9.76 -16.05 -17.65
N GLN A 126 10.38 -17.07 -18.26
CA GLN A 126 10.44 -17.19 -19.71
C GLN A 126 9.96 -18.59 -20.11
N ASP A 127 9.29 -18.69 -21.25
CA ASP A 127 8.98 -19.99 -21.86
C ASP A 127 10.24 -20.61 -22.53
N GLU A 128 10.09 -21.80 -23.13
CA GLU A 128 11.18 -22.51 -23.81
C GLU A 128 11.79 -21.73 -24.98
N ASP A 129 11.02 -20.80 -25.56
CA ASP A 129 11.44 -19.92 -26.66
C ASP A 129 12.01 -18.58 -26.15
N GLY A 130 12.15 -18.42 -24.83
CA GLY A 130 12.65 -17.20 -24.20
C GLY A 130 11.63 -16.07 -24.09
N ARG A 131 10.34 -16.31 -24.39
CA ARG A 131 9.31 -15.26 -24.34
C ARG A 131 8.92 -14.97 -22.88
N PRO A 132 8.73 -13.70 -22.50
CA PRO A 132 8.33 -13.34 -21.14
C PRO A 132 7.00 -13.97 -20.71
N GLN A 133 6.94 -14.42 -19.45
CA GLN A 133 5.81 -15.07 -18.80
C GLN A 133 5.56 -14.48 -17.40
N THR A 134 4.29 -14.54 -16.96
CA THR A 134 3.85 -14.14 -15.62
C THR A 134 4.56 -14.96 -14.54
N PHE A 135 5.02 -14.30 -13.46
CA PHE A 135 5.79 -14.96 -12.41
C PHE A 135 4.92 -15.90 -11.54
N PHE A 136 3.84 -15.38 -10.99
CA PHE A 136 2.85 -16.08 -10.18
C PHE A 136 1.58 -16.33 -11.00
N VAL A 137 1.32 -17.60 -11.27
CA VAL A 137 0.16 -18.07 -12.04
C VAL A 137 -0.78 -18.82 -11.08
N PRO A 138 -2.10 -18.60 -11.15
CA PRO A 138 -3.05 -19.42 -10.41
C PRO A 138 -2.98 -20.89 -10.86
N GLU A 139 -2.40 -21.75 -10.02
CA GLU A 139 -2.22 -23.19 -10.28
C GLU A 139 -2.87 -24.00 -9.14
N ASN A 140 -4.19 -23.99 -9.08
CA ASN A 140 -4.95 -24.82 -8.13
C ASN A 140 -6.27 -25.32 -8.76
N GLU A 141 -6.95 -26.22 -8.06
CA GLU A 141 -8.20 -26.84 -8.53
C GLU A 141 -9.34 -25.85 -8.84
N ASN A 142 -9.27 -24.64 -8.29
CA ASN A 142 -10.26 -23.58 -8.50
C ASN A 142 -9.84 -22.57 -9.59
N ALA A 143 -8.63 -22.69 -10.13
CA ALA A 143 -8.11 -21.79 -11.15
C ALA A 143 -8.86 -21.97 -12.47
N ARG A 144 -9.21 -20.84 -13.11
CA ARG A 144 -9.85 -20.80 -14.43
C ARG A 144 -8.91 -20.22 -15.46
N VAL A 145 -9.05 -20.67 -16.70
CA VAL A 145 -8.31 -20.12 -17.84
C VAL A 145 -8.53 -18.61 -17.92
N GLY A 146 -7.44 -17.86 -18.03
CA GLY A 146 -7.46 -16.39 -18.11
C GLY A 146 -7.52 -15.68 -16.75
N GLN A 147 -7.52 -16.40 -15.63
CA GLN A 147 -7.32 -15.77 -14.32
C GLN A 147 -5.84 -15.43 -14.09
N TYR A 148 -5.65 -14.36 -13.32
CA TYR A 148 -4.33 -13.87 -12.94
C TYR A 148 -4.41 -13.24 -11.54
N TYR A 149 -3.26 -13.09 -10.91
CA TYR A 149 -3.12 -12.33 -9.67
C TYR A 149 -2.72 -10.90 -9.99
N TRP A 150 -3.47 -9.95 -9.41
CA TRP A 150 -3.02 -8.59 -9.24
C TRP A 150 -2.41 -8.48 -7.84
N LEU A 151 -1.13 -8.16 -7.76
CA LEU A 151 -0.38 -8.21 -6.51
C LEU A 151 -0.68 -6.99 -5.65
N GLY A 152 -0.84 -7.23 -4.35
CA GLY A 152 -1.06 -6.26 -3.30
C GLY A 152 -0.25 -6.63 -2.06
N ASP A 153 -0.15 -5.70 -1.12
CA ASP A 153 0.30 -5.93 0.26
C ASP A 153 -0.89 -6.36 1.14
#